data_AF-A0A6P2JHE5-F1
#
_entry.id   AF-A0A6P2JHE5-F1
#
_cell.length_a   1.000
_cell.length_b   1.000
_cell.length_c   1.000
_cell.angle_alpha   90.00
_cell.angle_beta   90.00
_cell.angle_gamma   90.00
#
_symmetry.space_group_name_H-M   'P 1'
#
loop_
_entity.id
_entity.type
_entity.pdbx_description
1 polymer ?
#
loop_
_entity_poly.entity_id
_entity_poly.type
_entity_poly.pdbx_seq_one_letter_code
_entity_poly.pdbx_strand_id
1 'polypeptide(L)'
;MNSQASRSALLAGPVQHERLSRLDKPQNGASRDNGRRVGAISTWTNDHPESVRQLRTFDETPRLDSLSVGRNGLLLVYATEPNSGSRGGAPIDLTFTSTDAGKSWDHTADKVAQGGYFDAQTNTLYWLHPYTLKKRTF
;
A
#
# COMPACT_ATOMS: atom_id res chain seq x y z
N MET A 1 -36.44 -37.26 21.32
CA MET A 1 -35.05 -37.27 21.86
C MET A 1 -34.15 -37.58 20.66
N ASN A 2 -33.26 -36.73 20.14
CA ASN A 2 -32.53 -35.61 20.71
C ASN A 2 -32.40 -34.43 19.74
N SER A 3 -32.22 -33.27 20.37
CA SER A 3 -32.02 -31.92 19.87
C SER A 3 -30.53 -31.63 19.57
N GLN A 4 -30.30 -30.45 18.97
CA GLN A 4 -29.07 -29.65 18.86
C GLN A 4 -28.16 -29.91 17.65
N ALA A 5 -27.69 -28.91 16.92
CA ALA A 5 -27.87 -27.46 17.03
C ALA A 5 -27.63 -26.79 15.66
N SER A 6 -28.49 -25.84 15.31
CA SER A 6 -28.23 -24.83 14.29
C SER A 6 -26.93 -24.10 14.63
N ARG A 7 -25.91 -24.27 13.81
CA ARG A 7 -24.82 -23.29 13.73
C ARG A 7 -25.18 -22.33 12.61
N SER A 8 -25.86 -21.25 12.99
CA SER A 8 -25.91 -20.04 12.18
C SER A 8 -24.47 -19.55 11.99
N ALA A 9 -23.86 -19.89 10.87
CA ALA A 9 -22.73 -19.14 10.37
C ALA A 9 -23.28 -17.76 10.00
N LEU A 10 -23.05 -16.78 10.87
CA LEU A 10 -23.23 -15.38 10.53
C LEU A 10 -22.32 -15.14 9.31
N LEU A 11 -22.92 -15.09 8.11
CA LEU A 11 -22.18 -14.80 6.89
C LEU A 11 -21.61 -13.39 7.06
N ALA A 12 -20.33 -13.31 7.40
CA ALA A 12 -19.59 -12.07 7.27
C ALA A 12 -19.76 -11.63 5.81
N GLY A 13 -20.29 -10.42 5.60
CA GLY A 13 -20.47 -9.86 4.26
C GLY A 13 -19.15 -9.84 3.48
N PRO A 14 -19.19 -9.56 2.18
CA PRO A 14 -18.00 -9.55 1.34
C PRO A 14 -16.94 -8.61 1.93
N VAL A 15 -15.75 -9.14 2.19
CA VAL A 15 -14.59 -8.37 2.66
C VAL A 15 -13.72 -8.07 1.45
N GLN A 16 -13.45 -6.79 1.22
CA GLN A 16 -12.51 -6.35 0.20
C GLN A 16 -11.07 -6.46 0.71
N HIS A 17 -10.19 -6.93 -0.16
CA HIS A 17 -8.77 -7.07 0.09
C HIS A 17 -7.98 -6.23 -0.92
N GLU A 18 -6.83 -5.71 -0.49
CA GLU A 18 -5.88 -5.02 -1.34
C GLU A 18 -4.48 -5.58 -1.12
N ARG A 19 -3.73 -5.73 -2.21
CA ARG A 19 -2.35 -6.22 -2.17
C ARG A 19 -1.45 -5.44 -3.09
N LEU A 20 -0.29 -5.07 -2.56
CA LEU A 20 0.83 -4.57 -3.32
C LEU A 20 1.71 -5.72 -3.83
N SER A 21 1.96 -5.74 -5.13
CA SER A 21 2.74 -6.78 -5.82
C SER A 21 3.82 -6.14 -6.70
N ARG A 22 4.87 -6.91 -7.00
CA ARG A 22 5.91 -6.57 -7.99
C ARG A 22 5.71 -7.50 -9.19
N LEU A 23 5.61 -6.97 -10.40
CA LEU A 23 5.12 -7.68 -11.59
C LEU A 23 6.22 -8.37 -12.44
N ASP A 24 7.51 -8.15 -12.13
CA ASP A 24 8.60 -8.71 -12.95
C ASP A 24 8.97 -10.16 -12.65
N LYS A 25 9.70 -10.77 -13.60
CA LYS A 25 10.09 -12.19 -13.58
C LYS A 25 10.78 -12.59 -12.26
N PRO A 26 10.51 -13.82 -11.76
CA PRO A 26 11.26 -14.40 -10.65
C PRO A 26 12.75 -14.36 -10.94
N GLN A 27 13.53 -13.88 -9.98
CA GLN A 27 14.97 -13.78 -10.12
C GLN A 27 15.66 -14.94 -9.40
N ASN A 28 16.51 -15.66 -10.13
CA ASN A 28 17.46 -16.62 -9.56
C ASN A 28 18.62 -15.86 -8.90
N GLY A 29 18.34 -15.13 -7.81
CA GLY A 29 19.30 -14.57 -6.85
C GLY A 29 20.40 -13.61 -7.36
N ALA A 30 20.56 -13.43 -8.67
CA ALA A 30 21.78 -12.88 -9.26
C ALA A 30 21.68 -11.42 -9.71
N SER A 31 20.48 -10.89 -10.01
CA SER A 31 20.35 -9.47 -10.33
C SER A 31 19.84 -8.68 -9.11
N ARG A 32 20.69 -7.80 -8.61
CA ARG A 32 20.38 -6.77 -7.62
C ARG A 32 19.74 -5.58 -8.33
N ASP A 33 18.49 -5.74 -8.75
CA ASP A 33 17.65 -4.66 -9.26
C ASP A 33 17.19 -3.68 -8.15
N ASN A 34 17.70 -3.83 -6.91
CA ASN A 34 17.41 -3.00 -5.73
C ASN A 34 15.92 -2.79 -5.45
N GLY A 35 15.04 -3.66 -5.98
CA GLY A 35 13.59 -3.55 -5.85
C GLY A 35 12.91 -2.57 -6.81
N ARG A 36 13.62 -2.03 -7.82
CA ARG A 36 13.04 -1.25 -8.92
C ARG A 36 12.33 -2.18 -9.88
N ARG A 37 11.00 -2.23 -9.79
CA ARG A 37 10.14 -3.14 -10.55
C ARG A 37 8.81 -2.49 -10.79
N VAL A 38 8.17 -2.87 -11.88
CA VAL A 38 6.77 -2.47 -12.10
C VAL A 38 5.96 -3.00 -10.93
N GLY A 39 5.37 -2.09 -10.17
CA GLY A 39 4.54 -2.42 -9.03
C GLY A 39 3.06 -2.36 -9.39
N ALA A 40 2.24 -3.12 -8.69
CA ALA A 40 0.79 -3.04 -8.86
C ALA A 40 0.05 -3.15 -7.54
N ILE A 41 -1.07 -2.45 -7.45
CA ILE A 41 -2.09 -2.71 -6.42
C ILE A 41 -3.22 -3.48 -7.08
N SER A 42 -3.58 -4.60 -6.47
CA SER A 42 -4.71 -5.43 -6.88
C SER A 42 -5.71 -5.53 -5.75
N THR A 43 -6.99 -5.69 -6.10
CA THR A 43 -8.09 -5.89 -5.16
C THR A 43 -8.97 -7.07 -5.57
N TRP A 44 -9.55 -7.74 -4.58
CA TRP A 44 -10.54 -8.81 -4.74
C TRP A 44 -11.43 -8.85 -3.50
N THR A 45 -12.54 -9.57 -3.58
CA THR A 45 -13.40 -9.84 -2.42
C THR A 45 -13.24 -11.29 -1.99
N ASN A 46 -13.42 -11.57 -0.70
CA ASN A 46 -13.26 -12.94 -0.16
C ASN A 46 -14.23 -13.96 -0.77
N ASP A 47 -15.37 -13.52 -1.29
CA ASP A 47 -16.39 -14.34 -1.95
C ASP A 47 -16.08 -14.62 -3.43
N HIS A 48 -15.20 -13.82 -4.05
CA HIS A 48 -14.76 -13.97 -5.44
C HIS A 48 -13.24 -13.75 -5.56
N PRO A 49 -12.39 -14.57 -4.91
CA PRO A 49 -10.94 -14.41 -4.94
C PRO A 49 -10.33 -14.58 -6.33
N GLU A 50 -11.01 -15.24 -7.25
CA GLU A 50 -10.64 -15.37 -8.66
C GLU A 50 -10.83 -14.07 -9.46
N SER A 51 -11.67 -13.15 -8.97
CA SER A 51 -12.00 -11.89 -9.63
C SER A 51 -11.04 -10.76 -9.21
N VAL A 52 -9.74 -10.98 -9.40
CA VAL A 52 -8.70 -10.00 -9.07
C VAL A 52 -8.72 -8.84 -10.08
N ARG A 53 -8.91 -7.62 -9.59
CA ARG A 53 -8.83 -6.39 -10.39
C ARG A 53 -7.57 -5.60 -10.04
N GLN A 54 -6.82 -5.18 -11.04
CA GLN A 54 -5.71 -4.25 -10.86
C GLN A 54 -6.25 -2.81 -10.72
N LEU A 55 -5.89 -2.12 -9.64
CA LEU A 55 -6.29 -0.73 -9.38
C LEU A 55 -5.30 0.27 -9.97
N ARG A 56 -4.00 -0.02 -9.86
CA ARG A 56 -2.93 0.88 -10.31
C ARG A 56 -1.67 0.09 -10.61
N THR A 57 -0.91 0.56 -11.61
CA THR A 57 0.50 0.21 -11.81
C THR A 57 1.40 1.38 -11.45
N PHE A 58 2.60 1.07 -10.99
CA PHE A 58 3.72 1.98 -10.79
C PHE A 58 4.80 1.57 -11.77
N ASP A 59 5.45 2.54 -12.39
CA ASP A 59 6.62 2.29 -13.22
C ASP A 59 7.81 1.82 -12.37
N GLU A 60 8.92 1.47 -13.01
CA GLU A 60 10.12 0.97 -12.33
C GLU A 60 10.90 2.06 -11.58
N THR A 61 10.45 3.32 -11.68
CA THR A 61 11.18 4.47 -11.17
C THR A 61 11.20 4.48 -9.64
N PRO A 62 10.05 4.51 -8.94
CA PRO A 62 10.03 4.36 -7.49
C PRO A 62 10.14 2.89 -7.08
N ARG A 63 10.98 2.61 -6.08
CA ARG A 63 10.94 1.33 -5.36
C ARG A 63 9.73 1.34 -4.44
N LEU A 64 8.84 0.36 -4.58
CA LEU A 64 7.69 0.23 -3.67
C LEU A 64 8.07 -0.52 -2.39
N ASP A 65 7.74 0.08 -1.24
CA ASP A 65 8.14 -0.43 0.08
C ASP A 65 7.00 -1.09 0.83
N SER A 66 5.83 -0.46 0.93
CA SER A 66 4.67 -1.01 1.64
C SER A 66 3.33 -0.37 1.26
N LEU A 67 2.23 -1.00 1.70
CA LEU A 67 0.86 -0.55 1.54
C LEU A 67 0.17 -0.53 2.91
N SER A 68 -0.50 0.57 3.21
CA SER A 68 -1.48 0.66 4.30
C SER A 68 -2.88 0.82 3.73
N VAL A 69 -3.84 0.09 4.31
CA VAL A 69 -5.26 0.17 3.96
C VAL A 69 -6.01 0.78 5.15
N GLY A 70 -6.67 1.89 4.91
CA GLY A 70 -7.54 2.56 5.87
C GLY A 70 -9.01 2.24 5.64
N ARG A 71 -9.87 2.85 6.46
CA ARG A 71 -11.32 2.76 6.25
C ARG A 71 -11.76 3.61 5.06
N ASN A 72 -12.95 3.31 4.56
CA ASN A 72 -13.64 4.06 3.51
C ASN A 72 -12.86 4.14 2.19
N GLY A 73 -12.05 3.11 1.88
CA GLY A 73 -11.31 3.04 0.63
C GLY A 73 -10.01 3.86 0.61
N LEU A 74 -9.50 4.27 1.77
CA LEU A 74 -8.19 4.93 1.86
C LEU A 74 -7.06 3.94 1.61
N LEU A 75 -6.17 4.26 0.66
CA LEU A 75 -4.97 3.50 0.33
C LEU A 75 -3.75 4.40 0.40
N LEU A 76 -2.72 3.98 1.14
CA LEU A 76 -1.42 4.65 1.21
C LEU A 76 -0.32 3.71 0.70
N VAL A 77 0.35 4.07 -0.39
CA VAL A 77 1.54 3.34 -0.86
C VAL A 77 2.78 4.16 -0.55
N TYR A 78 3.69 3.53 0.19
CA TYR A 78 4.99 4.10 0.51
C TYR A 78 6.02 3.60 -0.50
N ALA A 79 6.77 4.53 -1.06
CA ALA A 79 7.78 4.24 -2.05
C ALA A 79 8.98 5.17 -1.90
N THR A 80 10.13 4.74 -2.38
CA THR A 80 11.34 5.55 -2.42
C THR A 80 11.79 5.73 -3.87
N GLU A 81 11.94 6.97 -4.30
CA GLU A 81 12.49 7.32 -5.60
C GLU A 81 13.98 7.67 -5.48
N PRO A 82 14.85 7.14 -6.37
CA PRO A 82 16.24 7.55 -6.41
C PRO A 82 16.35 9.02 -6.79
N ASN A 83 17.09 9.80 -6.00
CA ASN A 83 17.38 11.18 -6.35
C ASN A 83 18.47 11.22 -7.43
N SER A 84 18.04 11.19 -8.69
CA SER A 84 18.89 11.14 -9.90
C SER A 84 19.36 12.51 -10.40
N GLY A 85 19.29 13.56 -9.57
CA GLY A 85 19.84 14.86 -9.91
C GLY A 85 21.35 14.83 -10.17
N SER A 86 21.86 15.81 -10.91
CA SER A 86 23.25 15.88 -11.41
C SER A 86 24.37 15.90 -10.36
N ARG A 87 24.04 16.00 -9.06
CA ARG A 87 24.99 15.89 -7.95
C ARG A 87 24.81 14.64 -7.09
N GLY A 88 23.81 13.81 -7.38
CA GLY A 88 23.32 12.78 -6.46
C GLY A 88 22.73 13.40 -5.19
N GLY A 89 21.81 12.71 -4.54
CA GLY A 89 21.20 13.17 -3.29
C GLY A 89 20.60 12.04 -2.49
N ALA A 90 20.16 12.34 -1.28
CA ALA A 90 19.39 11.39 -0.48
C ALA A 90 18.13 10.96 -1.27
N PRO A 91 17.73 9.68 -1.23
CA PRO A 91 16.48 9.22 -1.83
C PRO A 91 15.28 10.04 -1.36
N ILE A 92 14.28 10.16 -2.23
CA ILE A 92 13.04 10.89 -1.95
C ILE A 92 11.97 9.89 -1.54
N ASP A 93 11.41 10.06 -0.35
CA ASP A 93 10.28 9.26 0.09
C ASP A 93 8.99 9.84 -0.50
N LEU A 94 8.18 8.94 -1.06
CA LEU A 94 6.90 9.24 -1.68
C LEU A 94 5.79 8.52 -0.89
N THR A 95 4.70 9.23 -0.67
CA THR A 95 3.43 8.62 -0.25
C THR A 95 2.38 8.86 -1.32
N PHE A 96 2.00 7.80 -2.05
CA PHE A 96 0.83 7.84 -2.93
C PHE A 96 -0.42 7.60 -2.11
N THR A 97 -1.45 8.41 -2.32
CA THR A 97 -2.70 8.37 -1.56
C THR A 97 -3.87 8.23 -2.52
N SER A 98 -4.80 7.34 -2.21
CA SER A 98 -6.14 7.32 -2.79
C SER A 98 -7.17 7.34 -1.67
N THR A 99 -8.17 8.22 -1.76
CA THR A 99 -9.27 8.34 -0.79
C THR A 99 -10.58 7.74 -1.32
N ASP A 100 -10.55 7.10 -2.49
CA ASP A 100 -11.72 6.65 -3.23
C ASP A 100 -11.60 5.21 -3.75
N ALA A 101 -10.93 4.35 -2.98
CA ALA A 101 -10.69 2.94 -3.30
C ALA A 101 -9.90 2.72 -4.59
N GLY A 102 -8.94 3.60 -4.86
CA GLY A 102 -7.98 3.50 -5.96
C GLY A 102 -8.45 4.08 -7.29
N LYS A 103 -9.58 4.83 -7.33
CA LYS A 103 -10.07 5.44 -8.57
C LYS A 103 -9.25 6.66 -8.96
N SER A 104 -8.86 7.47 -7.99
CA SER A 104 -7.97 8.62 -8.15
C SER A 104 -6.82 8.56 -7.15
N TRP A 105 -5.72 9.24 -7.49
CA TRP A 105 -4.47 9.15 -6.76
C TRP A 105 -3.73 10.48 -6.76
N ASP A 106 -3.29 10.88 -5.57
CA ASP A 106 -2.35 11.97 -5.33
C ASP A 106 -1.03 11.40 -4.81
N HIS A 107 0.03 12.22 -4.79
CA HIS A 107 1.27 11.87 -4.11
C HIS A 107 1.89 13.07 -3.40
N THR A 108 2.56 12.80 -2.29
CA THR A 108 3.42 13.77 -1.60
C THR A 108 4.86 13.28 -1.62
N ALA A 109 5.78 14.19 -1.90
CA ALA A 109 7.21 13.99 -1.70
C ALA A 109 7.57 14.48 -0.30
N ASP A 110 7.79 13.55 0.62
CA ASP A 110 8.18 13.85 1.97
C ASP A 110 9.72 13.84 2.04
N LYS A 111 10.33 14.85 2.66
CA LYS A 111 11.77 14.77 2.95
C LYS A 111 11.97 13.69 4.01
N VAL A 112 12.71 12.64 3.64
CA VAL A 112 13.19 11.50 4.45
C VAL A 112 12.36 11.28 5.71
N ALA A 113 11.25 10.56 5.60
CA ALA A 113 10.48 10.15 6.77
C ALA A 113 11.27 9.05 7.48
N GLN A 114 11.59 9.22 8.76
CA GLN A 114 12.35 8.22 9.54
C GLN A 114 11.44 7.09 10.06
N GLY A 115 10.54 6.62 9.22
CA GLY A 115 9.46 5.70 9.58
C GLY A 115 8.17 6.41 9.99
N GLY A 116 7.10 5.61 10.04
CA GLY A 116 5.77 6.08 10.37
C GLY A 116 4.87 4.94 10.82
N TYR A 117 3.80 5.31 11.49
CA TYR A 117 2.74 4.42 11.93
C TYR A 117 1.41 4.93 11.37
N PHE A 118 0.63 4.03 10.77
CA PHE A 118 -0.68 4.34 10.26
C PHE A 118 -1.75 3.67 11.13
N ASP A 119 -2.61 4.48 11.73
CA ASP A 119 -3.79 4.02 12.44
C ASP A 119 -4.99 3.93 11.49
N ALA A 120 -5.31 2.71 11.06
CA ALA A 120 -6.46 2.44 10.21
C ALA A 120 -7.81 2.70 10.92
N GLN A 121 -7.85 2.71 12.26
CA GLN A 121 -9.07 3.02 13.01
C GLN A 121 -9.36 4.53 13.10
N THR A 122 -8.44 5.39 12.68
CA THR A 122 -8.71 6.83 12.64
C THR A 122 -8.33 7.44 11.30
N ASN A 123 -7.84 6.64 10.34
CA ASN A 123 -7.20 7.10 9.12
C ASN A 123 -6.13 8.16 9.39
N THR A 124 -5.31 7.95 10.43
CA THR A 124 -4.26 8.90 10.84
C THR A 124 -2.89 8.31 10.61
N LEU A 125 -2.09 8.98 9.77
CA LEU A 125 -0.66 8.72 9.61
C LEU A 125 0.11 9.58 10.61
N TYR A 126 0.97 8.93 11.40
CA TYR A 126 1.98 9.54 12.25
C TYR A 126 3.35 9.26 11.64
N TRP A 127 4.20 10.27 11.51
CA TRP A 127 5.56 10.08 10.99
C TRP A 127 6.57 10.99 11.65
N LEU A 128 7.81 10.52 11.70
CA LEU A 128 8.93 11.31 12.20
C LEU A 128 9.55 12.13 11.08
N HIS A 129 9.65 13.44 11.31
CA HIS A 129 10.32 14.38 10.44
C HIS A 129 11.38 15.13 11.27
N PRO A 130 12.66 14.99 10.90
CA PRO A 130 13.82 15.05 11.79
C PRO A 130 13.58 14.79 13.28
N TYR A 131 13.12 15.78 14.04
CA TYR A 131 12.92 15.69 15.50
C TYR A 131 11.48 16.01 15.91
N THR A 132 10.54 16.00 14.97
CA THR A 132 9.13 16.34 15.18
C THR A 132 8.24 15.20 14.72
N LEU A 133 7.36 14.75 15.62
CA LEU A 133 6.26 13.87 15.26
C LEU A 133 5.19 14.69 14.55
N LYS A 134 4.94 14.36 13.28
CA LYS A 134 3.85 14.94 12.50
C LYS A 134 2.69 13.95 12.41
N LYS A 135 1.48 14.49 12.19
CA LYS A 135 0.28 13.70 11.93
C LYS A 135 -0.52 14.28 10.77
N ARG A 136 -1.20 13.39 10.03
CA ARG A 136 -2.12 13.72 8.94
C ARG A 136 -3.29 12.76 9.02
N THR A 137 -4.48 13.31 9.11
CA THR A 137 -5.73 12.56 9.01
C THR A 137 -6.31 12.76 7.62
N PHE A 138 -6.88 11.70 7.07
CA PHE A 138 -7.46 11.66 5.72
C PHE A 138 -8.97 11.46 5.78
#